data_AF-A0A5C9EMQ0-F1
#
_entry.id   AF-A0A5C9EMQ0-F1
#
_cell.length_a   1.000
_cell.length_b   1.000
_cell.length_c   1.000
_cell.angle_alpha   90.00
_cell.angle_beta   90.00
_cell.angle_gamma   90.00
#
_symmetry.space_group_name_H-M   'P 1'
#
loop_
_entity.id
_entity.type
_entity.pdbx_description
1 polymer ?
#
loop_
_entity_poly.entity_id
_entity_poly.type
_entity_poly.pdbx_seq_one_letter_code
_entity_poly.pdbx_strand_id
1 'polypeptide(L)' 'MDLANRILSRRGLGDMRVNMYMLSSAESEKFVKSVEDAFEKVQMEGHNPIKLNLQEIESPNPPN' A
#
# COMPACT_ATOMS: atom_id res chain seq x y z
N MET A 1 -5.56 8.70 12.87
CA MET A 1 -4.52 8.75 11.83
C MET A 1 -3.20 8.35 12.47
N ASP A 2 -2.72 7.13 12.21
CA ASP A 2 -1.43 6.66 12.73
C ASP A 2 -0.25 7.37 12.02
N LEU A 3 0.95 7.27 12.59
CA LEU A 3 2.15 7.94 12.05
C LEU A 3 2.48 7.53 10.62
N ALA A 4 2.36 6.24 10.28
CA ALA A 4 2.60 5.70 8.95
C ALA A 4 1.64 6.35 7.94
N ASN A 5 0.33 6.34 8.24
CA ASN A 5 -0.66 6.96 7.37
C ASN A 5 -0.40 8.46 7.16
N ARG A 6 -0.02 9.21 8.22
CA ARG A 6 0.39 10.62 8.10
C ARG A 6 1.61 10.83 7.20
N ILE A 7 2.60 9.93 7.27
CA ILE A 7 3.79 10.01 6.42
C ILE A 7 3.40 9.73 4.96
N LEU A 8 2.56 8.74 4.70
CA LEU A 8 2.11 8.39 3.36
C LEU A 8 1.27 9.51 2.72
N SER A 9 0.31 10.10 3.46
CA SER A 9 -0.44 11.27 2.95
C SER A 9 0.50 12.42 2.59
N ARG A 10 1.47 12.74 3.47
CA ARG A 10 2.42 13.84 3.24
C ARG A 10 3.31 13.62 2.03
N ARG A 11 3.55 12.36 1.65
CA ARG A 11 4.36 11.99 0.48
C ARG A 11 3.52 11.82 -0.79
N GLY A 12 2.20 12.05 -0.73
CA GLY A 12 1.29 11.88 -1.87
C GLY A 12 1.06 10.42 -2.25
N LEU A 13 1.32 9.48 -1.34
CA LEU A 13 1.23 8.03 -1.62
C LEU A 13 -0.16 7.44 -1.32
N GLY A 14 -1.06 8.21 -0.70
CA GLY A 14 -2.35 7.75 -0.19
C GLY A 14 -2.25 7.17 1.23
N ASP A 15 -3.28 7.37 2.04
CA ASP A 15 -3.30 7.01 3.47
C ASP A 15 -4.04 5.70 3.78
N MET A 16 -4.51 5.00 2.75
CA MET A 16 -5.23 3.73 2.86
C MET A 16 -4.37 2.51 2.49
N ARG A 17 -3.11 2.72 2.09
CA ARG A 17 -2.21 1.65 1.65
C ARG A 17 -1.59 0.83 2.79
N VAL A 18 -1.72 1.29 4.03
CA VAL A 18 -1.23 0.59 5.23
C VAL A 18 -2.38 0.46 6.22
N ASN A 19 -2.64 -0.78 6.64
CA ASN A 19 -3.65 -1.10 7.62
C ASN A 19 -3.06 -1.95 8.74
N MET A 20 -3.35 -1.58 9.98
CA MET A 20 -2.92 -2.31 11.17
C MET A 20 -4.10 -3.02 11.81
N TYR A 21 -3.95 -4.33 12.04
CA TYR A 21 -4.99 -5.16 12.64
C TYR A 21 -4.51 -5.73 13.97
N MET A 22 -5.36 -5.63 15.00
CA MET A 22 -5.15 -6.33 16.26
C MET A 22 -5.95 -7.63 16.23
N LEU A 23 -5.22 -8.74 16.19
CA LEU A 23 -5.75 -10.08 16.07
C LEU A 23 -5.08 -10.98 17.12
N SER A 24 -5.88 -11.74 17.84
CA SER A 24 -5.44 -12.85 18.67
C SER A 24 -5.38 -14.14 17.85
N SER A 25 -4.64 -15.14 18.33
CA SER A 25 -4.48 -16.42 17.62
C SER A 25 -5.80 -17.20 17.41
N ALA A 26 -6.86 -16.87 18.15
CA ALA A 26 -8.18 -17.51 18.02
C ALA A 26 -9.07 -16.85 16.95
N GLU A 27 -8.70 -15.69 16.41
CA GLU A 27 -9.54 -14.89 15.52
C GLU A 27 -9.26 -15.18 14.03
N SER A 28 -9.29 -16.44 13.61
CA SER A 28 -9.00 -16.85 12.23
C SER A 28 -9.96 -16.24 11.21
N GLU A 29 -11.26 -16.18 11.51
CA GLU A 29 -12.27 -15.57 10.62
C GLU A 29 -12.03 -14.07 10.43
N LYS A 30 -11.64 -13.38 11.50
CA LYS A 30 -11.32 -11.94 11.46
C LYS A 30 -10.04 -11.68 10.67
N PHE A 31 -9.07 -12.59 10.76
CA PHE A 31 -7.87 -12.54 9.93
C PHE A 31 -8.23 -12.63 8.44
N VAL A 32 -9.02 -13.64 8.04
CA VAL A 32 -9.44 -13.81 6.63
C VAL A 32 -10.14 -12.55 6.11
N LYS A 33 -11.14 -12.05 6.84
CA LYS A 33 -11.84 -10.80 6.46
C LYS A 33 -10.90 -9.61 6.38
N SER A 34 -9.95 -9.47 7.30
CA SER A 34 -9.00 -8.35 7.29
C SER A 34 -8.08 -8.35 6.07
N VAL A 35 -7.78 -9.54 5.53
CA VAL A 35 -6.99 -9.71 4.30
C VAL A 35 -7.85 -9.36 3.09
N GLU A 36 -9.10 -9.81 3.04
CA GLU A 36 -10.07 -9.47 1.98
C GLU A 36 -10.29 -7.94 1.91
N ASP A 37 -10.57 -7.31 3.05
CA ASP A 37 -10.74 -5.86 3.16
C ASP A 37 -9.48 -5.09 2.73
N ALA A 38 -8.29 -5.59 3.10
CA ALA A 38 -7.03 -4.96 2.71
C ALA A 38 -6.80 -5.08 1.19
N PHE A 39 -7.17 -6.22 0.60
CA PHE A 39 -7.05 -6.44 -0.82
C PHE A 39 -7.95 -5.50 -1.62
N GLU A 40 -9.22 -5.36 -1.25
CA GLU A 40 -10.17 -4.44 -1.90
C GLU A 40 -9.69 -2.98 -1.82
N LYS A 41 -9.19 -2.56 -0.65
CA LYS A 41 -8.64 -1.20 -0.47
C LYS A 41 -7.43 -0.92 -1.36
N VAL A 42 -6.52 -1.89 -1.48
CA VAL A 42 -5.36 -1.76 -2.37
C VAL A 42 -5.80 -1.70 -3.84
N GLN A 43 -6.83 -2.45 -4.23
CA GLN A 43 -7.38 -2.35 -5.59
C GLN A 43 -7.98 -0.98 -5.86
N MET A 44 -8.72 -0.40 -4.92
CA MET A 44 -9.31 0.94 -5.06
C MET A 44 -8.25 2.03 -5.21
N GLU A 45 -7.15 1.96 -4.46
CA GLU A 45 -6.07 2.94 -4.56
C GLU A 45 -5.18 2.77 -5.79
N GLY A 46 -5.36 1.70 -6.56
CA GLY A 46 -4.58 1.42 -7.75
C GLY A 46 -3.10 1.16 -7.47
N HIS A 47 -2.28 1.26 -8.52
CA HIS A 47 -0.86 0.93 -8.47
C HIS A 47 -0.08 1.77 -7.45
N ASN A 48 0.89 1.14 -6.77
CA ASN A 48 1.77 1.85 -5.86
C ASN A 48 2.70 2.81 -6.64
N PRO A 49 2.62 4.13 -6.42
CA PRO A 49 3.36 5.13 -7.18
C PRO A 49 4.89 5.04 -7.01
N ILE A 50 5.40 4.39 -5.96
CA ILE A 50 6.85 4.17 -5.79
C ILE A 50 7.42 3.32 -6.93
N LYS A 51 6.67 2.31 -7.40
CA LYS A 51 7.15 1.40 -8.44
C LYS A 51 7.15 2.03 -9.83
N LEU A 52 6.33 3.05 -10.06
CA LEU A 52 6.31 3.79 -11.33
C LEU A 52 7.57 4.66 -11.47
N ASN A 53 7.97 5.34 -10.40
CA ASN A 53 9.17 6.19 -10.41
C ASN A 53 10.48 5.39 -10.53
N LEU A 54 10.52 4.13 -10.09
CA LEU A 54 11.70 3.27 -10.25
C LEU A 54 11.88 2.78 -11.69
N GLN A 55 10.80 2.55 -12.44
CA GLN A 55 10.88 2.14 -13.85
C GLN A 55 11.38 3.27 -14.77
N GLU A 56 11.13 4.53 -14.41
CA GLU A 56 11.74 5.69 -15.09
C GLU A 56 13.25 5.80 -14.83
N ILE A 57 13.73 5.30 -13.69
CA ILE A 57 15.16 5.31 -13.33
C ILE A 57 15.91 4.14 -13.99
N GLU A 58 15.25 3.01 -14.21
CA GLU A 58 15.85 1.80 -14.82
C GLU A 58 15.75 1.74 -16.35
N SER A 59 15.12 2.72 -17.01
CA SER A 59 15.16 2.82 -18.48
C SER A 59 16.51 3.39 -18.91
N PRO A 60 17.44 2.60 -19.48
CA PRO A 60 18.68 3.15 -19.99
C PRO A 60 18.32 3.85 -21.30
N ASN A 61 18.49 5.17 -21.36
CA ASN A 61 18.47 5.90 -22.62
C ASN A 61 19.39 5.18 -23.63
N PRO A 62 18.94 4.80 -24.84
CA PRO A 62 19.89 4.53 -25.91
C PRO A 62 20.52 5.87 -26.29
N PRO A 63 21.84 5.93 -26.54
CA PRO A 63 22.49 7.12 -27.03
C PRO A 63 22.00 7.42 -28.46
N ASN A 64 21.79 8.73 -28.73
CA ASN A 64 21.50 9.41 -30.00
C ASN A 64 21.36 8.55 -31.27
#